data_AF-A0A3N2IMJ2-F1
#
_entry.id   AF-A0A3N2IMJ2-F1
#
_cell.length_a   1.000
_cell.length_b   1.000
_cell.length_c   1.000
_cell.angle_alpha   90.00
_cell.angle_beta   90.00
_cell.angle_gamma   90.00
#
_symmetry.space_group_name_H-M   'P 1'
#
loop_
_entity.id
_entity.type
_entity.pdbx_description
1 polymer ?
#
loop_
_entity_poly.entity_id
_entity_poly.type
_entity_poly.pdbx_seq_one_letter_code
_entity_poly.pdbx_strand_id
1 'polypeptide(L)' 'MNGRPCSKVACHEEAAATLTYVYSDSMVVVGPLSDRVEPHGYDLCARHASSLSVPQGWEVLRRVDLRHD' A
#
# COMPACT_ATOMS: atom_id res chain seq x y z
N MET A 1 11.64 -18.10 0.49
CA MET A 1 10.95 -16.88 0.94
C MET A 1 9.74 -16.71 0.04
N ASN A 2 8.54 -16.91 0.56
CA ASN A 2 7.31 -16.69 -0.21
C ASN A 2 6.75 -15.34 0.25
N GLY A 3 7.38 -14.25 -0.21
CA GLY A 3 6.94 -12.90 0.05
C GLY A 3 5.52 -12.72 -0.49
N ARG A 4 4.70 -11.90 0.18
CA ARG A 4 3.33 -11.64 -0.27
C ARG A 4 3.39 -11.02 -1.67
N PRO A 5 2.73 -11.59 -2.69
CA PRO A 5 2.74 -10.99 -4.02
C PRO A 5 1.91 -9.71 -4.02
N CYS A 6 2.24 -8.79 -4.91
CA CYS A 6 1.45 -7.59 -5.13
C CYS A 6 0.00 -7.95 -5.51
N SER A 7 -0.99 -7.27 -4.90
CA SER A 7 -2.42 -7.41 -5.23
C SER A 7 -2.78 -6.90 -6.64
N LYS A 8 -1.87 -6.21 -7.34
CA LYS A 8 -2.14 -5.75 -8.70
C LYS A 8 -2.16 -6.95 -9.67
N VAL A 9 -3.24 -7.09 -10.42
CA VAL A 9 -3.39 -8.14 -11.45
C VAL A 9 -2.22 -8.06 -12.45
N ALA A 10 -1.65 -9.22 -12.79
CA ALA A 10 -0.46 -9.38 -13.63
C ALA A 10 0.87 -8.83 -13.04
N CYS A 11 0.90 -8.45 -11.76
CA CYS A 11 2.14 -8.15 -11.05
C CYS A 11 2.59 -9.38 -10.24
N HIS A 12 3.84 -9.79 -10.43
CA HIS A 12 4.48 -10.88 -9.69
C HIS A 12 5.58 -10.39 -8.74
N GLU A 13 5.69 -9.06 -8.54
CA GLU A 13 6.65 -8.49 -7.61
C GLU A 13 6.21 -8.71 -6.16
N GLU A 14 7.20 -8.78 -5.27
CA GLU A 14 7.00 -8.84 -3.84
C GLU A 14 6.40 -7.53 -3.34
N ALA A 15 5.42 -7.65 -2.45
CA ALA A 15 4.84 -6.50 -1.80
C ALA A 15 5.85 -5.85 -0.85
N ALA A 16 5.87 -4.52 -0.87
CA ALA A 16 6.75 -3.71 -0.03
C ALA A 16 5.96 -2.72 0.85
N ALA A 17 4.71 -2.45 0.48
CA ALA A 17 3.83 -1.52 1.16
C ALA A 17 2.41 -2.08 1.24
N THR A 18 1.67 -1.69 2.27
CA THR A 18 0.24 -1.95 2.37
C THR A 18 -0.52 -0.63 2.23
N LEU A 19 -1.53 -0.65 1.38
CA LEU A 19 -2.41 0.48 1.08
C LEU A 19 -3.78 0.24 1.72
N THR A 20 -4.24 1.16 2.56
CA THR A 20 -5.55 1.09 3.20
C THR A 20 -6.44 2.23 2.71
N TYR A 21 -7.66 1.89 2.29
CA TYR A 21 -8.68 2.88 1.92
C TYR A 21 -9.54 3.22 3.14
N VAL A 22 -9.52 4.48 3.55
CA VAL A 22 -10.36 5.04 4.61
C VAL A 22 -11.49 5.83 3.96
N TYR A 23 -12.55 5.11 3.57
CA TYR A 23 -13.69 5.70 2.87
C TYR A 23 -14.40 6.79 3.67
N SER A 24 -14.48 6.66 4.99
CA SER A 24 -15.14 7.65 5.86
C SER A 24 -14.49 9.03 5.79
N ASP A 25 -13.20 9.08 5.49
CA ASP A 25 -12.40 10.31 5.43
C ASP A 25 -12.00 10.66 4.00
N SER A 26 -12.44 9.86 3.00
CA SER A 26 -11.96 9.94 1.62
C SER A 26 -10.42 9.95 1.54
N MET A 27 -9.79 9.06 2.31
CA MET A 27 -8.33 9.05 2.46
C MET A 27 -7.75 7.70 2.05
N VAL A 28 -6.54 7.72 1.50
CA VAL A 28 -5.72 6.55 1.23
C VAL A 28 -4.44 6.62 2.04
N VAL A 29 -4.19 5.61 2.86
CA VAL A 29 -2.98 5.49 3.66
C VAL A 29 -2.09 4.42 3.04
N VAL A 30 -0.89 4.80 2.63
CA VAL A 30 0.14 3.88 2.13
C VAL A 30 1.23 3.81 3.19
N GLY A 31 1.42 2.64 3.80
CA GLY A 31 2.43 2.39 4.82
C GLY A 31 3.36 1.23 4.48
N PRO A 32 4.36 0.95 5.35
CA PRO A 32 5.21 -0.23 5.20
C PRO A 32 4.36 -1.50 5.12
N LEU A 33 4.90 -2.56 4.49
CA LEU A 33 4.22 -3.84 4.39
C LEU A 33 3.74 -4.28 5.78
N SER A 34 2.44 -4.44 5.92
CA SER A 34 1.84 -4.87 7.18
C SER A 34 2.30 -6.30 7.47
N ASP A 35 2.54 -6.63 8.75
CA ASP A 35 2.99 -7.97 9.16
C ASP A 35 1.99 -9.07 8.75
N ARG A 36 0.72 -8.70 8.64
CA ARG A 36 -0.42 -9.58 8.35
C ARG A 36 -1.30 -9.03 7.23
N VAL A 37 -2.07 -9.93 6.61
CA VAL A 37 -3.04 -9.56 5.57
C VAL A 37 -4.20 -8.81 6.20
N GLU A 38 -4.20 -7.50 5.97
CA GLU A 38 -5.28 -6.61 6.36
C GLU A 38 -6.44 -6.81 5.38
N PRO A 39 -7.65 -7.18 5.83
CA PRO A 39 -8.79 -7.41 4.94
C PRO A 39 -9.25 -6.16 4.19
N HIS A 40 -8.90 -4.97 4.71
CA HIS A 40 -9.19 -3.67 4.10
C HIS A 40 -7.94 -3.02 3.45
N GLY A 41 -6.86 -3.79 3.33
CA GLY A 41 -5.58 -3.35 2.80
C GLY A 41 -5.21 -4.06 1.50
N TYR A 42 -4.53 -3.35 0.61
CA TYR A 42 -3.96 -3.88 -0.63
C TYR A 42 -2.45 -3.86 -0.53
N ASP A 43 -1.82 -5.02 -0.74
CA ASP A 43 -0.37 -5.09 -0.72
C ASP A 43 0.20 -4.73 -2.08
N LEU A 44 1.04 -3.72 -2.13
CA LEU A 44 1.62 -3.21 -3.37
C LEU A 44 3.14 -3.32 -3.32
N CYS A 45 3.74 -3.67 -4.47
CA CYS A 45 5.18 -3.53 -4.64
C CYS A 45 5.58 -2.05 -4.64
N ALA A 46 6.87 -1.75 -4.41
CA ALA A 46 7.36 -0.37 -4.34
C ALA A 46 6.98 0.47 -5.57
N ARG A 47 6.99 -0.15 -6.76
CA ARG A 47 6.59 0.49 -8.03
C ARG A 47 5.10 0.86 -8.03
N HIS A 48 4.21 -0.07 -7.66
CA HIS A 48 2.78 0.19 -7.64
C HIS A 48 2.36 1.13 -6.52
N ALA A 49 3.00 1.06 -5.36
CA ALA A 49 2.78 2.01 -4.26
C ALA A 49 3.16 3.44 -4.66
N SER A 50 4.23 3.60 -5.44
CA SER A 50 4.70 4.91 -5.93
C SER A 50 3.85 5.44 -7.08
N SER A 51 3.40 4.57 -7.98
CA SER A 51 2.62 4.92 -9.18
C SER A 51 1.10 4.95 -8.96
N LEU A 52 0.64 4.66 -7.75
CA LEU A 52 -0.78 4.69 -7.41
C LEU A 52 -1.34 6.11 -7.59
N SER A 53 -2.43 6.21 -8.36
CA SER A 53 -3.30 7.37 -8.43
C SER A 53 -4.58 7.12 -7.65
N VAL A 54 -4.99 8.10 -6.85
CA VAL A 54 -6.27 8.07 -6.13
C VAL A 54 -7.31 8.94 -6.84
N PRO A 55 -8.61 8.75 -6.58
CA PRO A 55 -9.64 9.62 -7.14
C PRO A 55 -9.45 11.08 -6.75
N GLN A 56 -9.93 12.01 -7.59
CA GLN A 56 -9.88 13.43 -7.29
C GLN A 56 -10.65 13.73 -6.00
N GLY A 57 -10.04 14.50 -5.09
CA GLY A 57 -10.62 14.83 -3.79
C GLY A 57 -10.26 13.85 -2.67
N TRP A 58 -9.48 12.80 -2.96
CA TRP A 58 -8.96 11.91 -1.93
C TRP A 58 -7.58 12.36 -1.43
N GLU A 59 -7.36 12.29 -0.12
CA GLU A 59 -6.07 12.59 0.49
C GLU A 59 -5.17 11.35 0.49
N VAL A 60 -3.90 11.50 0.09
CA VAL A 60 -2.92 10.39 0.10
C VAL A 60 -1.90 10.61 1.19
N LEU A 61 -1.99 9.80 2.26
CA LEU A 61 -0.99 9.76 3.31
C LEU A 61 0.02 8.65 3.01
N ARG A 62 1.23 9.05 2.63
CA ARG A 62 2.36 8.12 2.50
C ARG A 62 3.17 8.14 3.79
N ARG A 63 3.09 7.06 4.57
CA ARG A 63 3.94 6.82 5.73
C ARG A 63 5.30 6.36 5.22
N VAL A 64 6.21 7.31 5.09
CA VAL A 64 7.64 6.99 4.98
C VAL A 64 8.04 6.31 6.28
N ASP A 65 8.60 5.11 6.18
CA ASP A 65 9.28 4.52 7.32
C ASP A 65 10.46 5.45 7.64
N LEU A 66 10.34 6.19 8.74
CA LEU A 66 11.50 6.78 9.37
C LEU A 66 12.19 5.60 10.07
N ARG A 67 12.93 4.81 9.29
CA ARG A 67 13.90 3.83 9.79
C ARG A 67 14.69 4.52 10.90
N HIS A 68 14.36 4.15 12.12
CA HIS A 68 15.15 4.48 13.28
C HIS A 68 16.34 3.51 13.22
N ASP A 69 17.52 4.06 12.96
CA ASP A 69 18.82 3.41 13.17
C ASP A 69 18.92 2.84 14.59
#